data_AF-A0A3Q9FAP0-F1
#
_entry.id   AF-A0A3Q9FAP0-F1
#
_cell.length_a   1.000
_cell.length_b   1.000
_cell.length_c   1.000
_cell.angle_alpha   90.00
_cell.angle_beta   90.00
_cell.angle_gamma   90.00
#
_symmetry.space_group_name_H-M   'P 1'
#
loop_
_entity.id
_entity.type
_entity.pdbx_description
1 polymer ?
#
loop_
_entity_poly.entity_id
_entity_poly.type
_entity_poly.pdbx_seq_one_letter_code
_entity_poly.pdbx_strand_id
1 'polypeptide(L)'
;MKNPTYPRTLSRSTQSSGTSSRLRTGVIGLFTLFAIAMGLFGLIAVETGHLNLITTSSSSLLSQRLAIQQTVDAGQVVSLHQAFSVSGWWMYLMAAVTGQQSVFGSNSFWETMVYYAQMPRSNNVILSFHSMLGGMCMTCGALQFWPALRRNYPRWHRGAGLFYMITAQLAMIMSMIYMARTPVARIYDTITFVTGLWFLAIGVTLTLWMSIFHLVRREYAQHQAYMSINYGLLLTAPFTRIDWTWAALTYPGISQDTSNYAATAVLIAQCLLLGYLLLCMNRWLQQSRPVTQVRPALPPTLGRAISRTGVVALGALSVAGLLTVANHYLVAPGLDQYAAGKALLPQGLIAFQSRVLGHAFASRWIYAITAIGACVIAPILFYLAFWSGQAYKRNRVFALATLLGLFAAVNGLTLLHWSVLLGGPTTTSVSGGAPYMMNGASELFFAVLLLSAVLRQRDVLVKEWSVFAIACVLALPSFYGFLPVFGWLYGVLAVPHLQHYIEIASLYRVALTVGLITSVLIASVYAVYGSATQEKFAR
;
A
#
# COMPACT_ATOMS: atom_id res chain seq x y z
N MET A 1 -50.34 16.61 -40.12
CA MET A 1 -49.27 16.42 -39.12
C MET A 1 -49.57 15.16 -38.32
N LYS A 2 -48.88 14.05 -38.60
CA LYS A 2 -48.95 12.78 -37.86
C LYS A 2 -47.51 12.36 -37.57
N ASN A 3 -47.19 12.15 -36.30
CA ASN A 3 -45.86 11.73 -35.83
C ASN A 3 -45.52 10.33 -36.34
N PRO A 4 -44.29 10.07 -36.81
CA PRO A 4 -43.86 8.73 -37.17
C PRO A 4 -43.50 7.93 -35.91
N THR A 5 -44.13 6.77 -35.79
CA THR A 5 -43.86 5.72 -34.81
C THR A 5 -42.53 5.03 -35.13
N TYR A 6 -41.53 5.14 -34.24
CA TYR A 6 -40.32 4.32 -34.30
C TYR A 6 -40.58 2.92 -33.73
N PRO A 7 -40.13 1.84 -34.38
CA PRO A 7 -40.25 0.49 -33.85
C PRO A 7 -39.28 0.27 -32.69
N ARG A 8 -39.84 -0.11 -31.54
CA ARG A 8 -39.14 -0.48 -30.31
C ARG A 8 -38.63 -1.93 -30.42
N THR A 9 -37.54 -2.17 -31.15
CA THR A 9 -36.83 -3.46 -31.07
C THR A 9 -35.80 -3.41 -29.95
N LEU A 10 -36.26 -3.60 -28.71
CA LEU A 10 -35.41 -3.97 -27.58
C LEU A 10 -35.07 -5.46 -27.71
N SER A 11 -33.95 -5.77 -28.35
CA SER A 11 -33.32 -7.06 -28.15
C SER A 11 -32.77 -7.09 -26.71
N ARG A 12 -33.57 -7.63 -25.79
CA ARG A 12 -33.07 -8.08 -24.49
C ARG A 12 -32.06 -9.18 -24.78
N SER A 13 -30.77 -8.86 -24.71
CA SER A 13 -29.71 -9.85 -24.60
C SER A 13 -29.83 -10.54 -23.23
N THR A 14 -30.72 -11.52 -23.15
CA THR A 14 -30.75 -12.51 -22.08
C THR A 14 -29.55 -13.43 -22.25
N GLN A 15 -28.40 -13.10 -21.66
CA GLN A 15 -27.34 -14.09 -21.44
C GLN A 15 -26.32 -13.62 -20.37
N SER A 16 -26.13 -14.49 -19.36
CA SER A 16 -25.15 -14.46 -18.24
C SER A 16 -25.63 -14.14 -16.80
N SER A 17 -26.91 -14.33 -16.44
CA SER A 17 -27.40 -13.99 -15.08
C SER A 17 -27.02 -14.97 -13.95
N GLY A 18 -26.72 -16.24 -14.23
CA GLY A 18 -26.52 -17.26 -13.18
C GLY A 18 -25.18 -17.18 -12.44
N THR A 19 -24.06 -17.17 -13.17
CA THR A 19 -22.70 -17.08 -12.60
C THR A 19 -22.38 -15.69 -12.06
N SER A 20 -22.92 -14.64 -12.69
CA SER A 20 -22.80 -13.25 -12.23
C SER A 20 -23.45 -13.04 -10.86
N SER A 21 -24.56 -13.72 -10.57
CA SER A 21 -25.28 -13.61 -9.30
C SER A 21 -24.47 -14.18 -8.12
N ARG A 22 -23.92 -15.40 -8.25
CA ARG A 22 -23.14 -16.05 -7.17
C ARG A 22 -21.85 -15.30 -6.85
N LEU A 23 -21.11 -14.88 -7.88
CA LEU A 23 -19.90 -14.08 -7.69
C LEU A 23 -20.20 -12.76 -6.97
N ARG A 24 -21.30 -12.09 -7.35
CA ARG A 24 -21.74 -10.85 -6.72
C ARG A 24 -22.11 -11.05 -5.26
N THR A 25 -22.82 -12.13 -4.92
CA THR A 25 -23.14 -12.47 -3.52
C THR A 25 -21.89 -12.74 -2.71
N GLY A 26 -20.92 -13.49 -3.26
CA GLY A 26 -19.64 -13.75 -2.60
C GLY A 26 -18.84 -12.48 -2.32
N VAL A 27 -18.75 -11.58 -3.31
CA VAL A 27 -18.08 -10.27 -3.15
C VAL A 27 -18.76 -9.41 -2.08
N ILE A 28 -20.09 -9.41 -2.01
CA ILE A 28 -20.84 -8.69 -0.97
C ILE A 28 -20.56 -9.30 0.41
N GLY A 29 -20.55 -10.63 0.54
CA GLY A 29 -20.24 -11.32 1.80
C GLY A 29 -18.84 -11.00 2.32
N LEU A 30 -17.83 -11.10 1.44
CA LEU A 30 -16.45 -10.74 1.77
C LEU A 30 -16.33 -9.28 2.21
N PHE A 31 -17.03 -8.37 1.51
CA PHE A 31 -17.06 -6.97 1.88
C PHE A 31 -17.70 -6.72 3.24
N THR A 32 -18.84 -7.36 3.52
CA THR A 32 -19.51 -7.24 4.82
C THR A 32 -18.59 -7.74 5.95
N LEU A 33 -17.91 -8.86 5.75
CA LEU A 33 -16.92 -9.37 6.71
C LEU A 33 -15.79 -8.36 6.93
N PHE A 34 -15.21 -7.84 5.85
CA PHE A 34 -14.18 -6.81 5.91
C PHE A 34 -14.66 -5.56 6.65
N ALA A 35 -15.87 -5.08 6.37
CA ALA A 35 -16.46 -3.91 7.01
C ALA A 35 -16.69 -4.13 8.52
N ILE A 36 -17.15 -5.32 8.92
CA ILE A 36 -17.31 -5.69 10.33
C ILE A 36 -15.94 -5.73 11.01
N ALA A 37 -14.95 -6.39 10.40
CA ALA A 37 -13.61 -6.50 10.96
C ALA A 37 -12.95 -5.11 11.15
N MET A 38 -13.05 -4.23 10.16
CA MET A 38 -12.52 -2.86 10.26
C MET A 38 -13.32 -1.99 11.24
N GLY A 39 -14.63 -2.22 11.36
CA GLY A 39 -15.47 -1.57 12.36
C GLY A 39 -15.08 -1.95 13.79
N LEU A 40 -14.89 -3.25 14.05
CA LEU A 40 -14.42 -3.75 15.34
C LEU A 40 -13.02 -3.23 15.68
N PHE A 41 -12.11 -3.22 14.70
CA PHE A 41 -10.80 -2.61 14.88
C PHE A 41 -10.90 -1.13 15.24
N GLY A 42 -11.77 -0.38 14.56
CA GLY A 42 -12.02 1.03 14.86
C GLY A 42 -12.46 1.25 16.31
N LEU A 43 -13.33 0.39 16.85
CA LEU A 43 -13.74 0.44 18.26
C LEU A 43 -12.58 0.15 19.22
N ILE A 44 -11.75 -0.86 18.93
CA ILE A 44 -10.56 -1.17 19.72
C ILE A 44 -9.57 0.01 19.73
N ALA A 45 -9.40 0.70 18.59
CA ALA A 45 -8.53 1.86 18.51
C ALA A 45 -9.08 3.06 19.33
N VAL A 46 -10.40 3.26 19.36
CA VAL A 46 -11.04 4.27 20.23
C VAL A 46 -10.83 3.93 21.70
N GLU A 47 -11.06 2.68 22.10
CA GLU A 47 -10.81 2.20 23.46
C GLU A 47 -9.36 2.43 23.89
N THR A 48 -8.41 2.01 23.04
CA THR A 48 -6.97 2.16 23.31
C THR A 48 -6.58 3.63 23.48
N GLY A 49 -7.07 4.51 22.61
CA GLY A 49 -6.83 5.95 22.72
C GLY A 49 -7.43 6.54 24.00
N HIS A 50 -8.62 6.09 24.38
CA HIS A 50 -9.28 6.53 25.61
C HIS A 50 -8.53 6.07 26.88
N LEU A 51 -8.10 4.81 26.93
CA LEU A 51 -7.32 4.25 28.04
C LEU A 51 -6.00 5.01 28.22
N ASN A 52 -5.26 5.24 27.14
CA ASN A 52 -4.02 6.01 27.20
C ASN A 52 -4.27 7.46 27.64
N LEU A 53 -5.37 8.08 27.20
CA LEU A 53 -5.71 9.45 27.58
C LEU A 53 -5.98 9.59 29.09
N ILE A 54 -6.81 8.71 29.67
CA ILE A 54 -7.15 8.77 31.10
C ILE A 54 -5.92 8.50 31.99
N THR A 55 -5.04 7.61 31.53
CA THR A 55 -3.88 7.15 32.30
C THR A 55 -2.64 8.04 32.14
N THR A 56 -2.70 9.09 31.31
CA THR A 56 -1.59 10.07 31.14
C THR A 56 -1.11 10.74 32.43
N SER A 57 -1.89 10.69 33.49
CA SER A 57 -1.57 11.32 34.78
C SER A 57 -1.11 10.34 35.86
N SER A 58 -1.09 9.03 35.60
CA SER A 58 -0.86 8.03 36.66
C SER A 58 0.49 7.32 36.51
N SER A 59 1.40 7.53 37.47
CA SER A 59 2.65 6.76 37.60
C SER A 59 2.40 5.26 37.80
N SER A 60 1.18 4.89 38.21
CA SER A 60 0.74 3.50 38.38
C SER A 60 0.62 2.72 37.08
N LEU A 61 0.36 3.35 35.93
CA LEU A 61 0.23 2.62 34.66
C LEU A 61 1.57 2.04 34.21
N LEU A 62 2.64 2.82 34.33
CA LEU A 62 3.98 2.36 33.97
C LEU A 62 4.40 1.19 34.85
N SER A 63 4.20 1.28 36.17
CA SER A 63 4.55 0.18 37.08
C SER A 63 3.71 -1.08 36.81
N GLN A 64 2.43 -0.95 36.48
CA GLN A 64 1.59 -2.09 36.09
C GLN A 64 2.06 -2.75 34.79
N ARG A 65 2.43 -1.95 33.78
CA ARG A 65 2.97 -2.49 32.50
C ARG A 65 4.31 -3.20 32.73
N LEU A 66 5.20 -2.63 33.53
CA LEU A 66 6.47 -3.27 33.88
C LEU A 66 6.27 -4.56 34.69
N ALA A 67 5.30 -4.59 35.61
CA ALA A 67 4.99 -5.81 36.37
C ALA A 67 4.48 -6.94 35.48
N ILE A 68 3.64 -6.64 34.48
CA ILE A 68 3.19 -7.61 33.48
C ILE A 68 4.36 -8.15 32.67
N GLN A 69 5.30 -7.29 32.26
CA GLN A 69 6.49 -7.71 31.53
C GLN A 69 7.35 -8.66 32.36
N GLN A 70 7.64 -8.29 33.61
CA GLN A 70 8.40 -9.13 34.54
C GLN A 70 7.71 -10.48 34.82
N THR A 71 6.38 -10.49 34.90
CA THR A 71 5.57 -11.71 35.08
C THR A 71 5.79 -12.69 33.91
N VAL A 72 5.72 -12.18 32.68
CA VAL A 72 5.89 -13.01 31.47
C VAL A 72 7.34 -13.45 31.29
N ASP A 73 8.30 -12.58 31.54
CA ASP A 73 9.73 -12.92 31.48
C ASP A 73 10.11 -13.97 32.55
N ALA A 74 9.38 -14.04 33.66
CA ALA A 74 9.49 -15.11 34.66
C ALA A 74 8.79 -16.41 34.24
N GLY A 75 8.25 -16.50 33.03
CA GLY A 75 7.54 -17.67 32.51
C GLY A 75 6.10 -17.82 33.00
N GLN A 76 5.53 -16.79 33.65
CA GLN A 76 4.15 -16.82 34.13
C GLN A 76 3.18 -16.29 33.07
N VAL A 77 1.92 -16.72 33.16
CA VAL A 77 0.87 -16.37 32.19
C VAL A 77 0.07 -15.17 32.69
N VAL A 78 -0.09 -14.16 31.83
CA VAL A 78 -0.93 -12.99 32.12
C VAL A 78 -2.40 -13.37 31.91
N SER A 79 -3.21 -13.13 32.93
CA SER A 79 -4.65 -13.36 32.85
C SER A 79 -5.33 -12.33 31.95
N LEU A 80 -6.49 -12.70 31.42
CA LEU A 80 -7.36 -11.82 30.63
C LEU A 80 -7.62 -10.48 31.34
N HIS A 81 -7.99 -10.53 32.62
CA HIS A 81 -8.30 -9.34 33.43
C HIS A 81 -7.08 -8.41 33.57
N GLN A 82 -5.89 -8.98 33.82
CA GLN A 82 -4.66 -8.19 33.90
C GLN A 82 -4.34 -7.51 32.56
N ALA A 83 -4.39 -8.24 31.44
CA ALA A 83 -4.14 -7.67 30.11
C ALA A 83 -5.12 -6.53 29.77
N PHE A 84 -6.40 -6.70 30.11
CA PHE A 84 -7.42 -5.68 29.89
C PHE A 84 -7.17 -4.38 30.62
N SER A 85 -6.79 -4.49 31.90
CA SER A 85 -6.64 -3.33 32.77
C SER A 85 -5.59 -2.32 32.28
N VAL A 86 -4.65 -2.75 31.42
CA VAL A 86 -3.51 -1.93 30.98
C VAL A 86 -3.39 -1.73 29.46
N SER A 87 -4.03 -2.56 28.63
CA SER A 87 -3.75 -2.60 27.18
C SER A 87 -4.92 -2.95 26.25
N GLY A 88 -6.11 -3.26 26.78
CA GLY A 88 -7.31 -3.55 25.97
C GLY A 88 -7.30 -4.91 25.25
N TRP A 89 -8.28 -5.12 24.35
CA TRP A 89 -8.54 -6.43 23.70
C TRP A 89 -7.43 -6.91 22.78
N TRP A 90 -6.78 -6.00 22.06
CA TRP A 90 -5.87 -6.38 20.97
C TRP A 90 -4.68 -7.21 21.46
N MET A 91 -4.02 -6.77 22.53
CA MET A 91 -2.81 -7.43 23.02
C MET A 91 -3.10 -8.85 23.51
N TYR A 92 -4.24 -9.05 24.19
CA TYR A 92 -4.66 -10.39 24.60
C TYR A 92 -4.93 -11.30 23.40
N LEU A 93 -5.67 -10.82 22.39
CA LEU A 93 -5.98 -11.59 21.19
C LEU A 93 -4.71 -11.95 20.41
N MET A 94 -3.77 -11.01 20.31
CA MET A 94 -2.47 -11.25 19.68
C MET A 94 -1.68 -12.31 20.46
N ALA A 95 -1.62 -12.21 21.80
CA ALA A 95 -0.90 -13.17 22.64
C ALA A 95 -1.48 -14.58 22.59
N ALA A 96 -2.80 -14.70 22.39
CA ALA A 96 -3.46 -15.99 22.18
C ALA A 96 -3.02 -16.69 20.88
N VAL A 97 -2.53 -15.93 19.90
CA VAL A 97 -2.09 -16.44 18.60
C VAL A 97 -0.57 -16.59 18.52
N THR A 98 0.19 -15.61 19.02
CA THR A 98 1.66 -15.53 18.88
C THR A 98 2.44 -15.94 20.12
N GLY A 99 1.76 -16.19 21.23
CA GLY A 99 2.34 -16.49 22.54
C GLY A 99 2.54 -15.25 23.41
N GLN A 100 2.52 -15.45 24.73
CA GLN A 100 2.63 -14.40 25.74
C GLN A 100 3.99 -13.68 25.68
N GLN A 101 5.09 -14.42 25.52
CA GLN A 101 6.44 -13.84 25.44
C GLN A 101 6.58 -12.84 24.29
N SER A 102 6.03 -13.18 23.13
CA SER A 102 6.09 -12.36 21.92
C SER A 102 5.32 -11.03 22.04
N VAL A 103 4.38 -10.93 23.00
CA VAL A 103 3.48 -9.77 23.14
C VAL A 103 3.73 -8.96 24.41
N PHE A 104 3.99 -9.62 25.53
CA PHE A 104 4.09 -8.99 26.85
C PHE A 104 5.52 -9.01 27.43
N GLY A 105 6.42 -9.85 26.90
CA GLY A 105 7.78 -10.00 27.43
C GLY A 105 8.75 -8.87 27.05
N SER A 106 10.01 -9.02 27.40
CA SER A 106 11.09 -8.14 26.94
C SER A 106 11.36 -8.27 25.44
N ASN A 107 11.74 -7.16 24.77
CA ASN A 107 11.99 -7.10 23.31
C ASN A 107 10.77 -7.49 22.44
N SER A 108 9.57 -7.27 22.97
CA SER A 108 8.29 -7.68 22.38
C SER A 108 7.45 -6.47 21.94
N PHE A 109 6.20 -6.70 21.51
CA PHE A 109 5.23 -5.62 21.28
C PHE A 109 5.02 -4.71 22.49
N TRP A 110 5.25 -5.24 23.70
CA TRP A 110 5.03 -4.55 24.96
C TRP A 110 5.90 -3.31 25.13
N GLU A 111 7.10 -3.31 24.56
CA GLU A 111 8.03 -2.17 24.65
C GLU A 111 7.40 -0.87 24.15
N THR A 112 6.58 -0.95 23.10
CA THR A 112 5.84 0.21 22.60
C THR A 112 4.83 0.72 23.64
N MET A 113 4.15 -0.19 24.35
CA MET A 113 3.19 0.17 25.40
C MET A 113 3.88 0.73 26.64
N VAL A 114 5.02 0.16 27.04
CA VAL A 114 5.84 0.69 28.14
C VAL A 114 6.31 2.10 27.79
N TYR A 115 6.82 2.31 26.57
CA TYR A 115 7.24 3.62 26.09
C TYR A 115 6.10 4.65 26.08
N TYR A 116 4.88 4.26 25.68
CA TYR A 116 3.71 5.15 25.70
C TYR A 116 3.42 5.71 27.10
N ALA A 117 3.66 4.94 28.15
CA ALA A 117 3.48 5.38 29.54
C ALA A 117 4.59 6.34 30.02
N GLN A 118 5.73 6.41 29.32
CA GLN A 118 6.87 7.27 29.66
C GLN A 118 6.89 8.57 28.83
N MET A 119 6.07 8.67 27.78
CA MET A 119 6.07 9.84 26.90
C MET A 119 5.65 11.13 27.62
N PRO A 120 6.16 12.30 27.19
CA PRO A 120 5.65 13.58 27.67
C PRO A 120 4.12 13.66 27.51
N ARG A 121 3.44 14.19 28.53
CA ARG A 121 1.97 14.26 28.59
C ARG A 121 1.34 14.84 27.34
N SER A 122 1.92 15.91 26.78
CA SER A 122 1.43 16.54 25.55
C SER A 122 1.46 15.58 24.35
N ASN A 123 2.54 14.82 24.17
CA ASN A 123 2.66 13.86 23.07
C ASN A 123 1.69 12.68 23.25
N ASN A 124 1.52 12.19 24.48
CA ASN A 124 0.56 11.13 24.75
C ASN A 124 -0.88 11.58 24.48
N VAL A 125 -1.26 12.79 24.92
CA VAL A 125 -2.59 13.37 24.61
C VAL A 125 -2.81 13.46 23.10
N ILE A 126 -1.84 13.99 22.35
CA ILE A 126 -1.94 14.11 20.88
C ILE A 126 -2.13 12.74 20.23
N LEU A 127 -1.31 11.76 20.60
CA LEU A 127 -1.36 10.41 20.03
C LEU A 127 -2.64 9.66 20.42
N SER A 128 -3.15 9.90 21.63
CA SER A 128 -4.43 9.37 22.10
C SER A 128 -5.59 9.94 21.28
N PHE A 129 -5.63 11.25 21.05
CA PHE A 129 -6.61 11.87 20.15
C PHE A 129 -6.49 11.36 18.72
N HIS A 130 -5.27 11.24 18.18
CA HIS A 130 -5.03 10.64 16.87
C HIS A 130 -5.64 9.23 16.79
N SER A 131 -5.40 8.39 17.81
CA SER A 131 -5.88 7.01 17.86
C SER A 131 -7.42 6.95 17.94
N MET A 132 -8.03 7.81 18.77
CA MET A 132 -9.50 7.89 18.87
C MET A 132 -10.13 8.37 17.56
N LEU A 133 -9.63 9.45 16.98
CA LEU A 133 -10.14 10.00 15.71
C LEU A 133 -9.91 9.03 14.55
N GLY A 134 -8.77 8.35 14.51
CA GLY A 134 -8.47 7.28 13.56
C GLY A 134 -9.41 6.09 13.71
N GLY A 135 -9.69 5.65 14.94
CA GLY A 135 -10.65 4.59 15.23
C GLY A 135 -12.08 4.95 14.81
N MET A 136 -12.53 6.16 15.14
CA MET A 136 -13.82 6.71 14.69
C MET A 136 -13.93 6.75 13.15
N CYS A 137 -12.86 7.20 12.49
CA CYS A 137 -12.73 7.22 11.04
C CYS A 137 -12.83 5.79 10.46
N MET A 138 -12.15 4.80 11.05
CA MET A 138 -12.20 3.41 10.60
C MET A 138 -13.59 2.80 10.70
N THR A 139 -14.28 3.03 11.81
CA THR A 139 -15.66 2.56 12.01
C THR A 139 -16.61 3.10 10.95
N CYS A 140 -16.51 4.39 10.61
CA CYS A 140 -17.38 5.02 9.62
C CYS A 140 -16.93 4.79 8.16
N GLY A 141 -15.64 4.60 7.92
CA GLY A 141 -15.09 4.43 6.57
C GLY A 141 -15.49 3.11 5.93
N ALA A 142 -15.57 2.03 6.71
CA ALA A 142 -16.10 0.75 6.24
C ALA A 142 -17.53 0.89 5.67
N LEU A 143 -18.36 1.71 6.31
CA LEU A 143 -19.73 1.97 5.86
C LEU A 143 -19.80 2.72 4.53
N GLN A 144 -18.75 3.44 4.13
CA GLN A 144 -18.73 4.20 2.86
C GLN A 144 -18.76 3.29 1.63
N PHE A 145 -18.25 2.07 1.76
CA PHE A 145 -18.18 1.10 0.67
C PHE A 145 -19.38 0.14 0.65
N TRP A 146 -20.30 0.24 1.63
CA TRP A 146 -21.49 -0.62 1.72
C TRP A 146 -22.54 -0.23 0.66
N PRO A 147 -22.80 -1.08 -0.36
CA PRO A 147 -23.68 -0.71 -1.48
C PRO A 147 -25.15 -0.54 -1.08
N ALA A 148 -25.68 -1.40 -0.21
CA ALA A 148 -27.04 -1.29 0.31
C ALA A 148 -27.25 -0.04 1.17
N LEU A 149 -26.30 0.33 2.04
CA LEU A 149 -26.39 1.57 2.83
C LEU A 149 -26.47 2.79 1.91
N ARG A 150 -25.60 2.87 0.90
CA ARG A 150 -25.62 3.97 -0.08
C ARG A 150 -26.94 4.07 -0.85
N ARG A 151 -27.56 2.94 -1.21
CA ARG A 151 -28.80 2.89 -2.00
C ARG A 151 -30.07 3.12 -1.18
N ASN A 152 -30.16 2.46 -0.03
CA ASN A 152 -31.38 2.41 0.77
C ASN A 152 -31.41 3.52 1.83
N TYR A 153 -30.25 3.99 2.29
CA TYR A 153 -30.11 4.98 3.37
C TYR A 153 -29.12 6.10 3.01
N PRO A 154 -29.37 6.88 1.94
CA PRO A 154 -28.42 7.87 1.42
C PRO A 154 -28.09 8.99 2.42
N ARG A 155 -29.03 9.36 3.31
CA ARG A 155 -28.78 10.36 4.37
C ARG A 155 -27.75 9.87 5.39
N TRP A 156 -27.87 8.60 5.82
CA TRP A 156 -26.91 7.96 6.72
C TRP A 156 -25.54 7.82 6.07
N HIS A 157 -25.48 7.40 4.80
CA HIS A 157 -24.24 7.31 4.06
C HIS A 157 -23.51 8.67 4.00
N ARG A 158 -24.23 9.75 3.66
CA ARG A 158 -23.67 11.11 3.62
C ARG A 158 -23.23 11.61 4.99
N GLY A 159 -24.02 11.37 6.03
CA GLY A 159 -23.66 11.74 7.41
C GLY A 159 -22.39 11.02 7.89
N ALA A 160 -22.33 9.70 7.69
CA ALA A 160 -21.14 8.91 7.99
C ALA A 160 -19.93 9.35 7.15
N GLY A 161 -20.15 9.75 5.90
CA GLY A 161 -19.11 10.26 5.02
C GLY A 161 -18.55 11.60 5.50
N LEU A 162 -19.41 12.52 5.91
CA LEU A 162 -18.99 13.80 6.49
C LEU A 162 -18.19 13.59 7.79
N PHE A 163 -18.69 12.74 8.68
CA PHE A 163 -18.00 12.42 9.93
C PHE A 163 -16.64 11.76 9.67
N TYR A 164 -16.57 10.83 8.71
CA TYR A 164 -15.32 10.23 8.25
C TYR A 164 -14.32 11.31 7.78
N MET A 165 -14.75 12.24 6.93
CA MET A 165 -13.84 13.25 6.37
C MET A 165 -13.27 14.17 7.47
N ILE A 166 -14.11 14.60 8.41
CA ILE A 166 -13.68 15.44 9.53
C ILE A 166 -12.70 14.69 10.44
N THR A 167 -13.06 13.47 10.87
CA THR A 167 -12.22 12.67 11.78
C THR A 167 -10.91 12.26 11.14
N ALA A 168 -10.90 11.89 9.85
CA ALA A 168 -9.67 11.59 9.11
C ALA A 168 -8.73 12.79 9.07
N GLN A 169 -9.23 13.98 8.72
CA GLN A 169 -8.39 15.17 8.62
C GLN A 169 -7.81 15.57 9.98
N LEU A 170 -8.62 15.55 11.03
CA LEU A 170 -8.17 15.85 12.39
C LEU A 170 -7.14 14.82 12.87
N ALA A 171 -7.35 13.53 12.59
CA ALA A 171 -6.38 12.48 12.92
C ALA A 171 -5.04 12.74 12.22
N MET A 172 -5.04 13.11 10.93
CA MET A 172 -3.79 13.41 10.20
C MET A 172 -3.08 14.65 10.75
N ILE A 173 -3.84 15.71 11.13
CA ILE A 173 -3.27 16.89 11.80
C ILE A 173 -2.59 16.49 13.11
N MET A 174 -3.24 15.70 13.96
CA MET A 174 -2.65 15.21 15.21
C MET A 174 -1.39 14.37 14.97
N SER A 175 -1.39 13.51 13.95
CA SER A 175 -0.21 12.73 13.55
C SER A 175 0.96 13.64 13.13
N MET A 176 0.70 14.64 12.29
CA MET A 176 1.73 15.60 11.86
C MET A 176 2.28 16.43 13.02
N ILE A 177 1.43 16.86 13.96
CA ILE A 177 1.88 17.56 15.18
C ILE A 177 2.76 16.63 16.02
N TYR A 178 2.36 15.37 16.22
CA TYR A 178 3.17 14.40 16.96
C TYR A 178 4.55 14.20 16.32
N MET A 179 4.62 14.00 15.00
CA MET A 179 5.88 13.82 14.28
C MET A 179 6.76 15.07 14.30
N ALA A 180 6.16 16.27 14.22
CA ALA A 180 6.92 17.52 14.29
C ALA A 180 7.52 17.79 15.68
N ARG A 181 6.90 17.26 16.74
CA ARG A 181 7.33 17.47 18.13
C ARG A 181 8.20 16.36 18.69
N THR A 182 8.18 15.17 18.09
CA THR A 182 8.87 14.00 18.62
C THR A 182 10.19 13.78 17.86
N PRO A 183 11.33 13.76 18.56
CA PRO A 183 12.61 13.45 17.91
C PRO A 183 12.56 12.11 17.18
N VAL A 184 13.20 12.01 16.01
CA VAL A 184 13.21 10.78 15.18
C VAL A 184 13.71 9.57 15.96
N ALA A 185 14.73 9.73 16.81
CA ALA A 185 15.28 8.68 17.66
C ALA A 185 14.28 8.13 18.71
N ARG A 186 13.19 8.85 18.97
CA ARG A 186 12.13 8.51 19.92
C ARG A 186 10.85 8.01 19.23
N ILE A 187 10.85 7.94 17.91
CA ILE A 187 9.77 7.35 17.13
C ILE A 187 10.16 5.90 16.86
N TYR A 188 9.20 4.98 17.07
CA TYR A 188 9.38 3.56 16.83
C TYR A 188 9.96 3.32 15.43
N ASP A 189 10.99 2.48 15.33
CA ASP A 189 11.69 2.15 14.08
C ASP A 189 12.28 3.37 13.31
N THR A 190 12.46 4.49 14.02
CA THR A 190 13.27 5.64 13.64
C THR A 190 12.90 6.27 12.29
N ILE A 191 13.89 6.60 11.45
CA ILE A 191 13.71 7.34 10.20
C ILE A 191 12.88 6.58 9.16
N THR A 192 12.94 5.24 9.15
CA THR A 192 12.15 4.41 8.23
C THR A 192 10.66 4.64 8.48
N PHE A 193 10.25 4.51 9.75
CA PHE A 193 8.87 4.68 10.14
C PHE A 193 8.42 6.13 10.02
N VAL A 194 9.24 7.10 10.44
CA VAL A 194 8.93 8.54 10.31
C VAL A 194 8.67 8.93 8.86
N THR A 195 9.49 8.44 7.94
CA THR A 195 9.32 8.72 6.51
C THR A 195 8.01 8.12 5.99
N GLY A 196 7.70 6.87 6.38
CA GLY A 196 6.43 6.23 6.07
C GLY A 196 5.23 6.99 6.66
N LEU A 197 5.30 7.42 7.92
CA LEU A 197 4.22 8.16 8.59
C LEU A 197 3.94 9.52 7.93
N TRP A 198 4.98 10.28 7.54
CA TRP A 198 4.80 11.52 6.79
C TRP A 198 4.17 11.29 5.42
N PHE A 199 4.64 10.27 4.69
CA PHE A 199 4.04 9.86 3.43
C PHE A 199 2.55 9.54 3.60
N LEU A 200 2.18 8.77 4.64
CA LEU A 200 0.80 8.42 4.92
C LEU A 200 -0.04 9.65 5.32
N ALA A 201 0.46 10.50 6.21
CA ALA A 201 -0.26 11.69 6.66
C ALA A 201 -0.57 12.67 5.51
N ILE A 202 0.42 12.90 4.65
CA ILE A 202 0.27 13.73 3.46
C ILE A 202 -0.62 13.03 2.43
N GLY A 203 -0.38 11.74 2.15
CA GLY A 203 -1.13 10.96 1.18
C GLY A 203 -2.62 10.87 1.50
N VAL A 204 -2.96 10.58 2.77
CA VAL A 204 -4.36 10.60 3.26
C VAL A 204 -4.95 11.99 3.09
N THR A 205 -4.24 13.04 3.53
CA THR A 205 -4.72 14.42 3.40
C THR A 205 -5.01 14.78 1.93
N LEU A 206 -4.05 14.55 1.03
CA LEU A 206 -4.20 14.87 -0.39
C LEU A 206 -5.33 14.07 -1.06
N THR A 207 -5.41 12.77 -0.82
CA THR A 207 -6.46 11.93 -1.40
C THR A 207 -7.84 12.27 -0.86
N LEU A 208 -7.94 12.68 0.41
CA LEU A 208 -9.18 13.17 1.02
C LEU A 208 -9.65 14.47 0.36
N TRP A 209 -8.76 15.44 0.20
CA TRP A 209 -9.09 16.71 -0.45
C TRP A 209 -9.41 16.56 -1.93
N MET A 210 -8.72 15.66 -2.64
CA MET A 210 -9.08 15.31 -4.02
C MET A 210 -10.46 14.66 -4.10
N SER A 211 -10.80 13.79 -3.14
CA SER A 211 -12.14 13.23 -3.01
C SER A 211 -13.22 14.31 -2.80
N ILE A 212 -12.98 15.28 -1.92
CA ILE A 212 -13.88 16.42 -1.67
C ILE A 212 -14.02 17.30 -2.92
N PHE A 213 -12.90 17.61 -3.58
CA PHE A 213 -12.87 18.40 -4.80
C PHE A 213 -13.76 17.80 -5.90
N HIS A 214 -13.65 16.48 -6.14
CA HIS A 214 -14.50 15.79 -7.10
C HIS A 214 -15.96 15.67 -6.62
N LEU A 215 -16.20 15.55 -5.32
CA LEU A 215 -17.56 15.55 -4.75
C LEU A 215 -18.28 16.89 -5.04
N VAL A 216 -17.61 18.02 -4.79
CA VAL A 216 -18.17 19.37 -5.04
C VAL A 216 -18.52 19.56 -6.52
N ARG A 217 -17.70 19.00 -7.41
CA ARG A 217 -17.93 19.01 -8.87
C ARG A 217 -18.94 17.97 -9.36
N ARG A 218 -19.52 17.17 -8.45
CA ARG A 218 -20.46 16.08 -8.74
C ARG A 218 -19.85 14.99 -9.64
N GLU A 219 -18.54 14.83 -9.56
CA GLU A 219 -17.74 13.80 -10.24
C GLU A 219 -17.64 12.56 -9.33
N TYR A 220 -18.78 11.91 -9.09
CA TYR A 220 -18.91 10.88 -8.06
C TYR A 220 -18.03 9.64 -8.30
N ALA A 221 -17.66 9.35 -9.54
CA ALA A 221 -16.79 8.21 -9.85
C ALA A 221 -15.37 8.46 -9.33
N GLN A 222 -14.84 9.66 -9.54
CA GLN A 222 -13.54 10.10 -9.06
C GLN A 222 -13.54 10.28 -7.55
N HIS A 223 -14.62 10.84 -6.99
CA HIS A 223 -14.81 10.90 -5.53
C HIS A 223 -14.69 9.50 -4.91
N GLN A 224 -15.46 8.53 -5.40
CA GLN A 224 -15.41 7.15 -4.88
C GLN A 224 -14.05 6.49 -5.10
N ALA A 225 -13.37 6.81 -6.20
CA ALA A 225 -12.04 6.30 -6.49
C ALA A 225 -10.99 6.84 -5.52
N TYR A 226 -10.97 8.16 -5.28
CA TYR A 226 -10.09 8.77 -4.29
C TYR A 226 -10.42 8.34 -2.87
N MET A 227 -11.70 8.16 -2.53
CA MET A 227 -12.10 7.56 -1.24
C MET A 227 -11.53 6.14 -1.07
N SER A 228 -11.47 5.34 -2.14
CA SER A 228 -10.90 3.99 -2.09
C SER A 228 -9.39 4.02 -1.80
N ILE A 229 -8.64 4.91 -2.46
CA ILE A 229 -7.21 5.10 -2.19
C ILE A 229 -6.99 5.67 -0.79
N ASN A 230 -7.77 6.67 -0.39
CA ASN A 230 -7.70 7.31 0.92
C ASN A 230 -7.92 6.30 2.05
N TYR A 231 -8.98 5.50 1.94
CA TYR A 231 -9.26 4.45 2.90
C TYR A 231 -8.16 3.38 2.88
N GLY A 232 -7.67 2.99 1.69
CA GLY A 232 -6.50 2.13 1.54
C GLY A 232 -5.29 2.61 2.34
N LEU A 233 -4.93 3.88 2.25
CA LEU A 233 -3.84 4.45 3.04
C LEU A 233 -4.11 4.42 4.56
N LEU A 234 -5.35 4.64 4.99
CA LEU A 234 -5.74 4.55 6.41
C LEU A 234 -5.76 3.12 6.95
N LEU A 235 -5.93 2.11 6.09
CA LEU A 235 -5.84 0.71 6.46
C LEU A 235 -4.45 0.31 6.98
N THR A 236 -3.44 1.16 6.81
CA THR A 236 -2.11 0.89 7.38
C THR A 236 -2.15 0.71 8.89
N ALA A 237 -3.01 1.39 9.63
CA ALA A 237 -3.11 1.18 11.08
C ALA A 237 -3.55 -0.26 11.47
N PRO A 238 -4.69 -0.78 10.99
CA PRO A 238 -5.07 -2.18 11.25
C PRO A 238 -4.09 -3.18 10.64
N PHE A 239 -3.64 -2.94 9.41
CA PHE A 239 -2.76 -3.89 8.74
C PHE A 239 -1.37 -3.94 9.35
N THR A 240 -0.85 -2.84 9.94
CA THR A 240 0.40 -2.90 10.72
C THR A 240 0.28 -3.92 11.83
N ARG A 241 -0.86 -3.97 12.53
CA ARG A 241 -1.08 -4.91 13.63
C ARG A 241 -1.22 -6.35 13.14
N ILE A 242 -1.85 -6.56 11.98
CA ILE A 242 -1.94 -7.87 11.33
C ILE A 242 -0.57 -8.34 10.85
N ASP A 243 0.21 -7.47 10.21
CA ASP A 243 1.56 -7.76 9.72
C ASP A 243 2.51 -8.08 10.87
N TRP A 244 2.37 -7.39 11.98
CA TRP A 244 3.06 -7.69 13.23
C TRP A 244 2.76 -9.10 13.73
N THR A 245 1.48 -9.50 13.80
CA THR A 245 1.09 -10.87 14.13
C THR A 245 1.68 -11.87 13.12
N TRP A 246 1.59 -11.57 11.82
CA TRP A 246 2.13 -12.40 10.76
C TRP A 246 3.66 -12.56 10.88
N ALA A 247 4.39 -11.48 11.15
CA ALA A 247 5.84 -11.49 11.29
C ALA A 247 6.26 -12.31 12.52
N ALA A 248 5.56 -12.17 13.64
CA ALA A 248 5.81 -12.98 14.84
C ALA A 248 5.56 -14.48 14.62
N LEU A 249 4.54 -14.84 13.83
CA LEU A 249 4.27 -16.24 13.46
C LEU A 249 5.30 -16.80 12.47
N THR A 250 5.76 -15.98 11.54
CA THR A 250 6.67 -16.40 10.46
C THR A 250 8.11 -16.50 10.95
N TYR A 251 8.49 -15.62 11.87
CA TYR A 251 9.84 -15.54 12.42
C TYR A 251 9.79 -15.69 13.95
N PRO A 252 9.47 -16.89 14.46
CA PRO A 252 9.48 -17.13 15.90
C PRO A 252 10.90 -16.99 16.45
N GLY A 253 11.04 -16.38 17.62
CA GLY A 253 12.32 -16.29 18.35
C GLY A 253 13.21 -15.10 17.98
N ILE A 254 12.78 -14.19 17.10
CA ILE A 254 13.44 -12.89 16.92
C ILE A 254 12.67 -11.77 17.63
N SER A 255 13.36 -10.68 17.97
CA SER A 255 12.73 -9.52 18.61
C SER A 255 11.70 -8.86 17.71
N GLN A 256 10.75 -8.17 18.33
CA GLN A 256 9.74 -7.40 17.61
C GLN A 256 10.36 -6.33 16.70
N ASP A 257 11.44 -5.68 17.13
CA ASP A 257 12.11 -4.66 16.32
C ASP A 257 12.69 -5.25 15.03
N THR A 258 13.20 -6.47 15.08
CA THR A 258 13.74 -7.16 13.91
C THR A 258 12.62 -7.67 13.00
N SER A 259 11.58 -8.31 13.56
CA SER A 259 10.45 -8.82 12.79
C SER A 259 9.67 -7.68 12.10
N ASN A 260 9.61 -6.50 12.74
CA ASN A 260 8.99 -5.30 12.20
C ASN A 260 9.62 -4.83 10.88
N TYR A 261 10.88 -5.16 10.59
CA TYR A 261 11.49 -4.84 9.30
C TYR A 261 10.78 -5.53 8.13
N ALA A 262 10.29 -6.76 8.34
CA ALA A 262 9.50 -7.47 7.33
C ALA A 262 8.07 -6.92 7.23
N ALA A 263 7.44 -6.63 8.36
CA ALA A 263 6.08 -6.06 8.40
C ALA A 263 6.02 -4.69 7.68
N THR A 264 6.92 -3.78 8.04
CA THR A 264 6.98 -2.43 7.43
C THR A 264 7.32 -2.47 5.94
N ALA A 265 8.10 -3.46 5.50
CA ALA A 265 8.45 -3.61 4.09
C ALA A 265 7.25 -3.90 3.17
N VAL A 266 6.20 -4.54 3.69
CA VAL A 266 5.01 -4.90 2.91
C VAL A 266 3.86 -3.89 3.08
N LEU A 267 3.78 -3.29 4.27
CA LEU A 267 2.63 -2.54 4.78
C LEU A 267 2.00 -1.51 3.84
N ILE A 268 2.77 -0.52 3.37
CA ILE A 268 2.17 0.60 2.62
C ILE A 268 1.72 0.14 1.24
N ALA A 269 2.55 -0.68 0.57
CA ALA A 269 2.21 -1.23 -0.74
C ALA A 269 0.96 -2.11 -0.67
N GLN A 270 0.83 -2.98 0.34
CA GLN A 270 -0.36 -3.84 0.47
C GLN A 270 -1.62 -3.01 0.72
N CYS A 271 -1.54 -1.95 1.52
CA CYS A 271 -2.66 -1.07 1.82
C CYS A 271 -3.11 -0.27 0.60
N LEU A 272 -2.17 0.17 -0.23
CA LEU A 272 -2.48 0.77 -1.54
C LEU A 272 -3.14 -0.24 -2.50
N LEU A 273 -2.65 -1.48 -2.55
CA LEU A 273 -3.29 -2.54 -3.34
C LEU A 273 -4.71 -2.83 -2.86
N LEU A 274 -4.94 -2.88 -1.55
CA LEU A 274 -6.28 -3.01 -0.97
C LEU A 274 -7.16 -1.81 -1.34
N GLY A 275 -6.63 -0.59 -1.33
CA GLY A 275 -7.32 0.59 -1.86
C GLY A 275 -7.72 0.44 -3.33
N TYR A 276 -6.83 -0.11 -4.15
CA TYR A 276 -7.13 -0.42 -5.56
C TYR A 276 -8.15 -1.56 -5.72
N LEU A 277 -8.13 -2.57 -4.85
CA LEU A 277 -9.14 -3.63 -4.83
C LEU A 277 -10.52 -3.08 -4.43
N LEU A 278 -10.59 -2.18 -3.46
CA LEU A 278 -11.81 -1.46 -3.07
C LEU A 278 -12.35 -0.62 -4.24
N LEU A 279 -11.47 0.05 -4.99
CA LEU A 279 -11.82 0.75 -6.23
C LEU A 279 -12.44 -0.22 -7.25
N CYS A 280 -11.79 -1.36 -7.51
CA CYS A 280 -12.28 -2.36 -8.47
C CYS A 280 -13.64 -2.93 -8.05
N MET A 281 -13.79 -3.26 -6.77
CA MET A 281 -15.03 -3.75 -6.20
C MET A 281 -16.16 -2.71 -6.34
N ASN A 282 -15.88 -1.43 -6.06
CA ASN A 282 -16.83 -0.34 -6.29
C ASN A 282 -17.30 -0.30 -7.75
N ARG A 283 -16.37 -0.40 -8.71
CA ARG A 283 -16.69 -0.43 -10.15
C ARG A 283 -17.53 -1.66 -10.54
N TRP A 284 -17.27 -2.82 -9.96
CA TRP A 284 -18.02 -4.06 -10.25
C TRP A 284 -19.47 -4.01 -9.77
N LEU A 285 -19.73 -3.28 -8.68
CA LEU A 285 -21.07 -3.14 -8.11
C LEU A 285 -21.90 -2.03 -8.77
N GLN A 286 -21.27 -1.22 -9.63
CA GLN A 286 -21.89 -0.16 -10.43
C GLN A 286 -22.34 -0.67 -11.81
N GLN A 287 -23.42 -0.07 -12.33
CA GLN A 287 -23.91 -0.33 -13.68
C GLN A 287 -22.97 0.30 -14.72
N SER A 288 -22.79 -0.35 -15.87
CA SER A 288 -22.03 0.25 -16.97
C SER A 288 -22.83 1.38 -17.64
N ARG A 289 -22.15 2.44 -18.06
CA ARG A 289 -22.69 3.54 -18.86
C ARG A 289 -22.82 3.13 -20.32
N PRO A 290 -23.89 3.55 -21.03
CA PRO A 290 -23.89 3.53 -22.48
C PRO A 290 -22.68 4.32 -22.99
N VAL A 291 -22.03 3.82 -24.06
CA VAL A 291 -20.84 4.46 -24.66
C VAL A 291 -21.09 5.94 -24.98
N THR A 292 -22.32 6.27 -25.41
CA THR A 292 -22.76 7.64 -25.73
C THR A 292 -22.80 8.60 -24.53
N GLN A 293 -22.76 8.07 -23.30
CA GLN A 293 -22.82 8.86 -22.06
C GLN A 293 -21.50 8.89 -21.30
N VAL A 294 -20.45 8.25 -21.82
CA VAL A 294 -19.12 8.30 -21.20
C VAL A 294 -18.55 9.71 -21.40
N ARG A 295 -18.48 10.48 -20.32
CA ARG A 295 -17.82 11.79 -20.30
C ARG A 295 -16.39 11.61 -19.80
N PRO A 296 -15.37 12.16 -20.49
CA PRO A 296 -14.01 12.13 -19.99
C PRO A 296 -13.92 12.94 -18.68
N ALA A 297 -13.12 12.44 -17.74
CA ALA A 297 -12.90 13.09 -16.44
C ALA A 297 -12.19 14.44 -16.57
N LEU A 298 -11.41 14.60 -17.64
CA LEU A 298 -10.56 15.76 -17.89
C LEU A 298 -10.94 16.38 -19.23
N PRO A 299 -10.77 17.70 -19.39
CA PRO A 299 -10.90 18.35 -20.69
C PRO A 299 -10.04 17.64 -21.76
N PRO A 300 -10.50 17.49 -23.01
CA PRO A 300 -9.78 16.71 -24.03
C PRO A 300 -8.35 17.19 -24.32
N THR A 301 -8.08 18.50 -24.19
CA THR A 301 -6.75 19.08 -24.34
C THR A 301 -5.83 18.66 -23.19
N LEU A 302 -6.31 18.81 -21.96
CA LEU A 302 -5.59 18.42 -20.75
C LEU A 302 -5.37 16.90 -20.68
N GLY A 303 -6.40 16.11 -21.00
CA GLY A 303 -6.29 14.64 -21.07
C GLY A 303 -5.26 14.18 -22.09
N ARG A 304 -5.21 14.80 -23.27
CA ARG A 304 -4.16 14.52 -24.28
C ARG A 304 -2.78 14.95 -23.80
N ALA A 305 -2.65 16.13 -23.18
CA ALA A 305 -1.38 16.60 -22.64
C ALA A 305 -0.85 15.65 -21.56
N ILE A 306 -1.67 15.29 -20.56
CA ILE A 306 -1.32 14.35 -19.50
C ILE A 306 -0.96 12.99 -20.09
N SER A 307 -1.74 12.49 -21.03
CA SER A 307 -1.46 11.21 -21.70
C SER A 307 -0.11 11.24 -22.42
N ARG A 308 0.22 12.34 -23.11
CA ARG A 308 1.52 12.50 -23.77
C ARG A 308 2.65 12.58 -22.75
N THR A 309 2.57 13.51 -21.81
CA THR A 309 3.59 13.64 -20.75
C THR A 309 3.79 12.32 -20.01
N GLY A 310 2.71 11.60 -19.71
CA GLY A 310 2.76 10.28 -19.07
C GLY A 310 3.48 9.23 -19.91
N VAL A 311 3.22 9.14 -21.21
CA VAL A 311 3.93 8.22 -22.12
C VAL A 311 5.42 8.57 -22.21
N VAL A 312 5.77 9.85 -22.34
CA VAL A 312 7.18 10.29 -22.38
C VAL A 312 7.88 10.00 -21.05
N ALA A 313 7.27 10.36 -19.93
CA ALA A 313 7.83 10.12 -18.61
C ALA A 313 8.03 8.61 -18.36
N LEU A 314 7.02 7.79 -18.66
CA LEU A 314 7.11 6.34 -18.49
C LEU A 314 8.10 5.72 -19.47
N GLY A 315 8.23 6.27 -20.67
CA GLY A 315 9.27 5.91 -21.63
C GLY A 315 10.67 6.19 -21.09
N ALA A 316 10.90 7.39 -20.56
CA ALA A 316 12.17 7.77 -19.94
C ALA A 316 12.50 6.91 -18.71
N LEU A 317 11.50 6.63 -17.86
CA LEU A 317 11.65 5.72 -16.72
C LEU A 317 11.96 4.29 -17.16
N SER A 318 11.38 3.82 -18.26
CA SER A 318 11.69 2.49 -18.81
C SER A 318 13.12 2.42 -19.34
N VAL A 319 13.61 3.47 -20.02
CA VAL A 319 15.01 3.56 -20.44
C VAL A 319 15.94 3.60 -19.22
N ALA A 320 15.64 4.41 -18.22
CA ALA A 320 16.42 4.45 -16.98
C ALA A 320 16.43 3.11 -16.25
N GLY A 321 15.27 2.43 -16.17
CA GLY A 321 15.13 1.09 -15.61
C GLY A 321 15.96 0.07 -16.36
N LEU A 322 15.91 0.06 -17.69
CA LEU A 322 16.74 -0.80 -18.54
C LEU A 322 18.23 -0.59 -18.26
N LEU A 323 18.70 0.65 -18.28
CA LEU A 323 20.10 0.98 -18.03
C LEU A 323 20.53 0.57 -16.62
N THR A 324 19.66 0.77 -15.63
CA THR A 324 19.91 0.36 -14.25
C THR A 324 20.01 -1.15 -14.11
N VAL A 325 19.09 -1.88 -14.75
CA VAL A 325 19.11 -3.36 -14.74
C VAL A 325 20.36 -3.89 -15.43
N ALA A 326 20.69 -3.37 -16.62
CA ALA A 326 21.89 -3.76 -17.34
C ALA A 326 23.16 -3.49 -16.51
N ASN A 327 23.26 -2.32 -15.89
CA ASN A 327 24.42 -1.96 -15.07
C ASN A 327 24.55 -2.85 -13.82
N HIS A 328 23.48 -2.97 -13.02
CA HIS A 328 23.57 -3.57 -11.68
C HIS A 328 23.26 -5.07 -11.61
N TYR A 329 22.79 -5.68 -12.69
CA TYR A 329 22.49 -7.12 -12.71
C TYR A 329 23.26 -7.88 -13.79
N LEU A 330 23.78 -7.21 -14.83
CA LEU A 330 24.60 -7.84 -15.88
C LEU A 330 26.06 -7.43 -15.81
N VAL A 331 26.37 -6.12 -15.85
CA VAL A 331 27.76 -5.62 -15.97
C VAL A 331 28.50 -5.65 -14.65
N ALA A 332 27.91 -5.06 -13.62
CA ALA A 332 28.51 -4.88 -12.30
C ALA A 332 27.54 -5.40 -11.22
N PRO A 333 27.35 -6.73 -11.16
CA PRO A 333 26.40 -7.33 -10.24
C PRO A 333 26.85 -7.21 -8.80
N GLY A 334 25.91 -6.90 -7.91
CA GLY A 334 26.15 -6.79 -6.47
C GLY A 334 26.12 -5.35 -5.96
N LEU A 335 25.84 -5.20 -4.66
CA LEU A 335 25.82 -3.89 -4.02
C LEU A 335 27.24 -3.36 -3.76
N ASP A 336 28.23 -4.26 -3.75
CA ASP A 336 29.65 -3.94 -3.61
C ASP A 336 30.22 -3.21 -4.83
N GLN A 337 29.54 -3.21 -5.97
CA GLN A 337 29.91 -2.43 -7.14
C GLN A 337 29.15 -1.09 -7.24
N TYR A 338 28.17 -0.87 -6.37
CA TYR A 338 27.35 0.33 -6.38
C TYR A 338 27.95 1.43 -5.49
N ALA A 339 28.47 2.50 -6.11
CA ALA A 339 29.17 3.58 -5.41
C ALA A 339 28.34 4.24 -4.30
N ALA A 340 27.08 4.61 -4.58
CA ALA A 340 26.20 5.17 -3.56
C ALA A 340 25.84 4.13 -2.48
N GLY A 341 25.77 2.84 -2.85
CA GLY A 341 25.61 1.74 -1.91
C GLY A 341 26.74 1.69 -0.87
N LYS A 342 28.01 1.82 -1.29
CA LYS A 342 29.16 1.86 -0.37
C LYS A 342 29.11 3.01 0.62
N ALA A 343 28.56 4.15 0.21
CA ALA A 343 28.48 5.34 1.06
C ALA A 343 27.26 5.34 2.00
N LEU A 344 26.15 4.71 1.58
CA LEU A 344 24.84 4.87 2.22
C LEU A 344 24.25 3.57 2.79
N LEU A 345 24.98 2.46 2.76
CA LEU A 345 24.54 1.15 3.27
C LEU A 345 25.58 0.53 4.22
N PRO A 346 25.16 -0.28 5.21
CA PRO A 346 26.09 -1.04 6.04
C PRO A 346 26.88 -2.07 5.23
N GLN A 347 28.16 -2.22 5.56
CA GLN A 347 29.03 -3.21 4.90
C GLN A 347 28.50 -4.65 5.05
N GLY A 348 27.94 -4.99 6.22
CA GLY A 348 27.36 -6.31 6.47
C GLY A 348 26.21 -6.64 5.51
N LEU A 349 25.35 -5.65 5.23
CA LEU A 349 24.24 -5.79 4.27
C LEU A 349 24.76 -5.96 2.84
N ILE A 350 25.74 -5.13 2.45
CA ILE A 350 26.37 -5.20 1.12
C ILE A 350 26.98 -6.60 0.91
N ALA A 351 27.78 -7.08 1.86
CA ALA A 351 28.41 -8.39 1.79
C ALA A 351 27.37 -9.52 1.75
N PHE A 352 26.33 -9.44 2.58
CA PHE A 352 25.25 -10.41 2.62
C PHE A 352 24.55 -10.53 1.26
N GLN A 353 24.08 -9.42 0.68
CA GLN A 353 23.36 -9.46 -0.59
C GLN A 353 24.24 -9.82 -1.76
N SER A 354 25.47 -9.30 -1.81
CA SER A 354 26.41 -9.60 -2.89
C SER A 354 26.79 -11.07 -2.88
N ARG A 355 26.88 -11.71 -1.70
CA ARG A 355 27.01 -13.16 -1.59
C ARG A 355 25.76 -13.88 -2.10
N VAL A 356 24.58 -13.59 -1.52
CA VAL A 356 23.33 -14.34 -1.83
C VAL A 356 22.93 -14.18 -3.31
N LEU A 357 22.84 -12.94 -3.81
CA LEU A 357 22.42 -12.66 -5.18
C LEU A 357 23.58 -12.76 -6.18
N GLY A 358 24.84 -12.68 -5.74
CA GLY A 358 26.00 -12.91 -6.60
C GLY A 358 26.11 -14.37 -7.03
N HIS A 359 25.81 -15.32 -6.14
CA HIS A 359 25.75 -16.75 -6.45
C HIS A 359 24.50 -17.15 -7.25
N ALA A 360 23.46 -16.32 -7.25
CA ALA A 360 22.20 -16.56 -7.97
C ALA A 360 22.29 -16.20 -9.47
N PHE A 361 23.36 -16.63 -10.16
CA PHE A 361 23.67 -16.22 -11.54
C PHE A 361 22.50 -16.44 -12.51
N ALA A 362 21.92 -17.65 -12.54
CA ALA A 362 20.86 -17.98 -13.49
C ALA A 362 19.61 -17.11 -13.29
N SER A 363 19.13 -16.97 -12.05
CA SER A 363 17.94 -16.16 -11.75
C SER A 363 18.21 -14.66 -11.97
N ARG A 364 19.44 -14.19 -11.76
CA ARG A 364 19.88 -12.83 -12.12
C ARG A 364 19.77 -12.53 -13.61
N TRP A 365 20.23 -13.44 -14.46
CA TRP A 365 20.11 -13.29 -15.91
C TRP A 365 18.65 -13.34 -16.37
N ILE A 366 17.85 -14.26 -15.81
CA ILE A 366 16.42 -14.36 -16.10
C ILE A 366 15.75 -13.02 -15.78
N TYR A 367 15.90 -12.51 -14.55
CA TYR A 367 15.35 -11.22 -14.13
C TYR A 367 15.79 -10.08 -15.06
N ALA A 368 17.10 -10.00 -15.36
CA ALA A 368 17.62 -8.92 -16.17
C ALA A 368 17.04 -8.93 -17.59
N ILE A 369 17.00 -10.09 -18.25
CA ILE A 369 16.44 -10.23 -19.60
C ILE A 369 14.96 -9.86 -19.62
N THR A 370 14.17 -10.36 -18.67
CA THR A 370 12.72 -10.11 -18.66
C THR A 370 12.38 -8.68 -18.23
N ALA A 371 13.12 -8.08 -17.29
CA ALA A 371 12.98 -6.67 -16.94
C ALA A 371 13.39 -5.73 -18.09
N ILE A 372 14.50 -6.00 -18.79
CA ILE A 372 14.91 -5.26 -19.99
C ILE A 372 13.84 -5.40 -21.08
N GLY A 373 13.36 -6.62 -21.34
CA GLY A 373 12.31 -6.88 -22.32
C GLY A 373 11.03 -6.09 -22.03
N ALA A 374 10.58 -6.07 -20.77
CA ALA A 374 9.44 -5.26 -20.34
C ALA A 374 9.68 -3.76 -20.56
N CYS A 375 10.87 -3.25 -20.22
CA CYS A 375 11.25 -1.85 -20.41
C CYS A 375 11.37 -1.43 -21.88
N VAL A 376 11.74 -2.34 -22.78
CA VAL A 376 11.74 -2.07 -24.24
C VAL A 376 10.32 -2.04 -24.81
N ILE A 377 9.47 -2.96 -24.36
CA ILE A 377 8.10 -3.10 -24.88
C ILE A 377 7.18 -1.97 -24.40
N ALA A 378 7.31 -1.56 -23.13
CA ALA A 378 6.42 -0.59 -22.50
C ALA A 378 6.28 0.75 -23.26
N PRO A 379 7.37 1.45 -23.67
CA PRO A 379 7.25 2.69 -24.43
C PRO A 379 6.48 2.52 -25.74
N ILE A 380 6.71 1.42 -26.47
CA ILE A 380 6.04 1.11 -27.74
C ILE A 380 4.55 0.84 -27.49
N LEU A 381 4.25 0.01 -26.49
CA LEU A 381 2.89 -0.31 -26.07
C LEU A 381 2.11 0.96 -25.72
N PHE A 382 2.68 1.85 -24.90
CA PHE A 382 2.02 3.06 -24.46
C PHE A 382 1.88 4.10 -25.56
N TYR A 383 2.87 4.22 -26.44
CA TYR A 383 2.72 5.04 -27.65
C TYR A 383 1.51 4.59 -28.48
N LEU A 384 1.36 3.29 -28.72
CA LEU A 384 0.22 2.74 -29.46
C LEU A 384 -1.11 2.81 -28.70
N ALA A 385 -1.09 2.68 -27.37
CA ALA A 385 -2.30 2.66 -26.54
C ALA A 385 -2.85 4.05 -26.21
N PHE A 386 -1.98 5.07 -26.14
CA PHE A 386 -2.27 6.38 -25.56
C PHE A 386 -1.91 7.58 -26.44
N TRP A 387 -0.87 7.49 -27.28
CA TRP A 387 -0.35 8.66 -28.01
C TRP A 387 -1.05 8.91 -29.36
N SER A 388 -1.70 7.91 -29.96
CA SER A 388 -2.02 7.99 -31.38
C SER A 388 -3.27 8.83 -31.70
N GLY A 389 -3.08 9.88 -32.52
CA GLY A 389 -4.11 10.39 -33.43
C GLY A 389 -4.41 9.45 -34.61
N GLN A 390 -3.88 8.22 -34.58
CA GLN A 390 -4.18 7.15 -35.53
C GLN A 390 -5.16 6.12 -34.93
N ALA A 391 -5.79 5.33 -35.80
CA ALA A 391 -6.68 4.25 -35.41
C ALA A 391 -5.97 3.27 -34.45
N TYR A 392 -6.62 2.99 -33.32
CA TYR A 392 -6.13 2.09 -32.28
C TYR A 392 -5.86 0.69 -32.85
N LYS A 393 -4.58 0.31 -32.93
CA LYS A 393 -4.12 -0.99 -33.49
C LYS A 393 -4.24 -2.10 -32.45
N ARG A 394 -5.49 -2.48 -32.15
CA ARG A 394 -5.88 -3.45 -31.11
C ARG A 394 -5.00 -4.70 -31.08
N ASN A 395 -4.81 -5.38 -32.21
CA ASN A 395 -4.02 -6.62 -32.26
C ASN A 395 -2.57 -6.44 -31.81
N ARG A 396 -1.93 -5.31 -32.19
CA ARG A 396 -0.54 -5.02 -31.77
C ARG A 396 -0.46 -4.68 -30.29
N VAL A 397 -1.41 -3.88 -29.78
CA VAL A 397 -1.50 -3.56 -28.35
C VAL A 397 -1.66 -4.84 -27.52
N PHE A 398 -2.51 -5.76 -27.97
CA PHE A 398 -2.74 -7.03 -27.28
C PHE A 398 -1.52 -7.95 -27.30
N ALA A 399 -0.82 -8.04 -28.43
CA ALA A 399 0.42 -8.82 -28.52
C ALA A 399 1.50 -8.27 -27.58
N LEU A 400 1.72 -6.95 -27.58
CA LEU A 400 2.71 -6.30 -26.69
C LEU A 400 2.30 -6.41 -25.22
N ALA A 401 1.02 -6.28 -24.90
CA ALA A 401 0.51 -6.49 -23.54
C ALA A 401 0.67 -7.93 -23.06
N THR A 402 0.52 -8.91 -23.97
CA THR A 402 0.78 -10.33 -23.66
C THR A 402 2.24 -10.54 -23.29
N LEU A 403 3.16 -10.01 -24.10
CA LEU A 403 4.61 -10.11 -23.83
C LEU A 403 4.98 -9.40 -22.53
N LEU A 404 4.44 -8.20 -22.27
CA LEU A 404 4.63 -7.50 -21.00
C LEU A 404 4.13 -8.33 -19.81
N GLY A 405 2.95 -8.95 -19.93
CA GLY A 405 2.41 -9.83 -18.89
C GLY A 405 3.29 -11.06 -18.64
N LEU A 406 3.82 -11.69 -19.69
CA LEU A 406 4.75 -12.82 -19.54
C LEU A 406 6.07 -12.41 -18.87
N PHE A 407 6.66 -11.29 -19.29
CA PHE A 407 7.90 -10.80 -18.67
C PHE A 407 7.69 -10.40 -17.21
N ALA A 408 6.59 -9.72 -16.88
CA ALA A 408 6.25 -9.40 -15.50
C ALA A 408 5.99 -10.66 -14.65
N ALA A 409 5.37 -11.71 -15.22
CA ALA A 409 5.18 -12.98 -14.51
C ALA A 409 6.53 -13.65 -14.18
N VAL A 410 7.45 -13.71 -15.14
CA VAL A 410 8.78 -14.32 -14.95
C VAL A 410 9.62 -13.50 -13.96
N ASN A 411 9.60 -12.17 -14.06
CA ASN A 411 10.23 -11.31 -13.05
C ASN A 411 9.63 -11.56 -11.67
N GLY A 412 8.30 -11.56 -11.55
CA GLY A 412 7.60 -11.78 -10.29
C GLY A 412 8.00 -13.10 -9.62
N LEU A 413 8.04 -14.19 -10.39
CA LEU A 413 8.51 -15.50 -9.91
C LEU A 413 9.99 -15.47 -9.48
N THR A 414 10.83 -14.74 -10.21
CA THR A 414 12.25 -14.59 -9.88
C THR A 414 12.44 -13.82 -8.57
N LEU A 415 11.66 -12.76 -8.34
CA LEU A 415 11.68 -12.00 -7.08
C LEU A 415 11.15 -12.82 -5.90
N LEU A 416 10.12 -13.63 -6.11
CA LEU A 416 9.65 -14.59 -5.09
C LEU A 416 10.75 -15.60 -4.76
N HIS A 417 11.47 -16.11 -5.76
CA HIS A 417 12.62 -16.98 -5.52
C HIS A 417 13.73 -16.27 -4.72
N TRP A 418 14.06 -15.02 -5.05
CA TRP A 418 15.02 -14.22 -4.28
C TRP A 418 14.55 -13.92 -2.86
N SER A 419 13.25 -13.78 -2.65
CA SER A 419 12.71 -13.61 -1.30
C SER A 419 13.03 -14.82 -0.40
N VAL A 420 12.97 -16.02 -0.96
CA VAL A 420 13.37 -17.25 -0.24
C VAL A 420 14.88 -17.27 -0.01
N LEU A 421 15.69 -16.91 -1.01
CA LEU A 421 17.15 -16.90 -0.88
C LEU A 421 17.66 -15.88 0.17
N LEU A 422 17.02 -14.71 0.25
CA LEU A 422 17.38 -13.66 1.20
C LEU A 422 16.89 -13.95 2.62
N GLY A 423 15.97 -14.91 2.78
CA GLY A 423 15.49 -15.40 4.08
C GLY A 423 14.73 -14.36 4.90
N GLY A 424 14.64 -14.62 6.21
CA GLY A 424 13.96 -13.74 7.16
C GLY A 424 14.76 -12.50 7.55
N PRO A 425 14.12 -11.57 8.27
CA PRO A 425 14.78 -10.37 8.76
C PRO A 425 15.79 -10.70 9.87
N THR A 426 16.95 -10.06 9.82
CA THR A 426 18.02 -10.14 10.83
C THR A 426 18.73 -8.78 10.90
N THR A 427 19.67 -8.61 11.84
CA THR A 427 20.51 -7.40 11.87
C THR A 427 21.37 -7.21 10.62
N THR A 428 21.64 -8.28 9.86
CA THR A 428 22.47 -8.24 8.65
C THR A 428 21.67 -8.25 7.34
N SER A 429 20.62 -9.07 7.26
CA SER A 429 19.70 -9.14 6.12
C SER A 429 18.64 -8.03 6.15
N VAL A 430 18.47 -7.36 7.29
CA VAL A 430 17.54 -6.25 7.52
C VAL A 430 16.10 -6.73 7.32
N SER A 431 15.39 -6.31 6.28
CA SER A 431 14.03 -6.79 5.96
C SER A 431 14.03 -8.14 5.24
N GLY A 432 15.21 -8.72 4.97
CA GLY A 432 15.37 -10.01 4.32
C GLY A 432 14.69 -10.04 2.95
N GLY A 433 13.99 -11.12 2.67
CA GLY A 433 13.23 -11.32 1.44
C GLY A 433 11.90 -10.58 1.35
N ALA A 434 11.38 -9.99 2.44
CA ALA A 434 10.01 -9.46 2.47
C ALA A 434 9.70 -8.38 1.39
N PRO A 435 10.60 -7.40 1.10
CA PRO A 435 10.39 -6.45 0.02
C PRO A 435 10.32 -7.12 -1.37
N TYR A 436 11.18 -8.12 -1.60
CA TYR A 436 11.21 -8.89 -2.85
C TYR A 436 9.97 -9.77 -3.00
N MET A 437 9.50 -10.35 -1.89
CA MET A 437 8.25 -11.11 -1.84
C MET A 437 7.07 -10.22 -2.25
N MET A 438 6.97 -9.04 -1.65
CA MET A 438 5.87 -8.11 -1.93
C MET A 438 5.90 -7.58 -3.36
N ASN A 439 7.08 -7.21 -3.87
CA ASN A 439 7.21 -6.79 -5.27
C ASN A 439 6.90 -7.95 -6.23
N GLY A 440 7.46 -9.13 -5.98
CA GLY A 440 7.24 -10.31 -6.82
C GLY A 440 5.77 -10.75 -6.86
N ALA A 441 5.09 -10.73 -5.71
CA ALA A 441 3.66 -11.01 -5.62
C ALA A 441 2.83 -9.97 -6.38
N SER A 442 3.20 -8.69 -6.32
CA SER A 442 2.53 -7.60 -7.03
C SER A 442 2.70 -7.72 -8.55
N GLU A 443 3.92 -8.01 -9.01
CA GLU A 443 4.21 -8.26 -10.44
C GLU A 443 3.42 -9.45 -10.96
N LEU A 444 3.40 -10.58 -10.23
CA LEU A 444 2.65 -11.76 -10.62
C LEU A 444 1.13 -11.49 -10.64
N PHE A 445 0.62 -10.77 -9.64
CA PHE A 445 -0.79 -10.40 -9.56
C PHE A 445 -1.22 -9.58 -10.79
N PHE A 446 -0.47 -8.52 -11.13
CA PHE A 446 -0.81 -7.69 -12.30
C PHE A 446 -0.50 -8.37 -13.63
N ALA A 447 0.47 -9.27 -13.70
CA ALA A 447 0.70 -10.10 -14.87
C ALA A 447 -0.52 -11.01 -15.15
N VAL A 448 -1.02 -11.71 -14.12
CA VAL A 448 -2.21 -12.58 -14.24
C VAL A 448 -3.43 -11.76 -14.64
N LEU A 449 -3.64 -10.59 -14.03
CA LEU A 449 -4.72 -9.69 -14.40
C LEU A 449 -4.58 -9.26 -15.87
N LEU A 450 -3.41 -8.75 -16.28
CA LEU A 450 -3.16 -8.28 -17.64
C LEU A 450 -3.43 -9.38 -18.68
N LEU A 451 -2.89 -10.58 -18.48
CA LEU A 451 -3.13 -11.73 -19.36
C LEU A 451 -4.62 -12.10 -19.40
N SER A 452 -5.30 -12.07 -18.25
CA SER A 452 -6.76 -12.27 -18.18
C SER A 452 -7.55 -11.22 -18.97
N ALA A 453 -7.14 -9.94 -18.94
CA ALA A 453 -7.77 -8.89 -19.76
C ALA A 453 -7.55 -9.10 -21.25
N VAL A 454 -6.35 -9.52 -21.65
CA VAL A 454 -6.03 -9.88 -23.04
C VAL A 454 -6.93 -11.02 -23.51
N LEU A 455 -6.97 -12.14 -22.76
CA LEU A 455 -7.80 -13.30 -23.07
C LEU A 455 -9.29 -12.95 -23.15
N ARG A 456 -9.75 -12.05 -22.26
CA ARG A 456 -11.14 -11.57 -22.24
C ARG A 456 -11.42 -10.41 -23.18
N GLN A 457 -10.44 -10.00 -23.99
CA GLN A 457 -10.62 -8.96 -24.99
C GLN A 457 -11.06 -7.59 -24.43
N ARG A 458 -10.63 -7.24 -23.22
CA ARG A 458 -11.02 -6.00 -22.49
C ARG A 458 -10.00 -4.88 -22.67
N ASP A 459 -10.12 -4.10 -23.74
CA ASP A 459 -9.18 -3.02 -24.09
C ASP A 459 -8.84 -2.07 -22.93
N VAL A 460 -9.87 -1.66 -22.19
CA VAL A 460 -9.73 -0.70 -21.09
C VAL A 460 -8.92 -1.27 -19.91
N LEU A 461 -9.08 -2.56 -19.61
CA LEU A 461 -8.32 -3.24 -18.56
C LEU A 461 -6.91 -3.58 -19.02
N VAL A 462 -6.71 -3.89 -20.30
CA VAL A 462 -5.36 -4.05 -20.87
C VAL A 462 -4.54 -2.79 -20.64
N LYS A 463 -5.10 -1.60 -20.91
CA LYS A 463 -4.41 -0.32 -20.67
C LYS A 463 -4.08 -0.11 -19.20
N GLU A 464 -5.05 -0.28 -18.31
CA GLU A 464 -4.87 -0.06 -16.87
C GLU A 464 -3.84 -1.03 -16.28
N TRP A 465 -3.99 -2.33 -16.53
CA TRP A 465 -3.09 -3.33 -15.96
C TRP A 465 -1.71 -3.36 -16.63
N SER A 466 -1.56 -2.83 -17.86
CA SER A 466 -0.24 -2.58 -18.42
C SER A 466 0.53 -1.51 -17.65
N VAL A 467 -0.14 -0.44 -17.19
CA VAL A 467 0.48 0.60 -16.36
C VAL A 467 0.90 0.03 -15.01
N PHE A 468 0.07 -0.79 -14.37
CA PHE A 468 0.45 -1.47 -13.12
C PHE A 468 1.61 -2.45 -13.32
N ALA A 469 1.57 -3.28 -14.37
CA ALA A 469 2.59 -4.28 -14.63
C ALA A 469 3.98 -3.63 -14.84
N ILE A 470 4.09 -2.61 -15.69
CA ILE A 470 5.37 -1.92 -15.88
C ILE A 470 5.82 -1.18 -14.62
N ALA A 471 4.90 -0.57 -13.86
CA ALA A 471 5.25 0.16 -12.66
C ALA A 471 5.86 -0.80 -11.62
N CYS A 472 5.26 -1.99 -11.44
CA CYS A 472 5.83 -3.00 -10.55
C CYS A 472 7.20 -3.51 -11.04
N VAL A 473 7.38 -3.74 -12.35
CA VAL A 473 8.72 -4.10 -12.92
C VAL A 473 9.78 -3.02 -12.63
N LEU A 474 9.39 -1.74 -12.69
CA LEU A 474 10.28 -0.60 -12.40
C LEU A 474 10.53 -0.37 -10.90
N ALA A 475 9.77 -1.02 -10.01
CA ALA A 475 9.88 -0.82 -8.57
C ALA A 475 11.27 -1.20 -8.05
N LEU A 476 11.78 -2.40 -8.36
CA LEU A 476 13.10 -2.81 -7.87
C LEU A 476 14.26 -1.99 -8.49
N PRO A 477 14.33 -1.73 -9.80
CA PRO A 477 15.39 -0.88 -10.37
C PRO A 477 15.37 0.54 -9.80
N SER A 478 14.21 1.07 -9.42
CA SER A 478 14.12 2.42 -8.84
C SER A 478 14.91 2.58 -7.53
N PHE A 479 15.20 1.49 -6.81
CA PHE A 479 16.07 1.51 -5.62
C PHE A 479 17.39 2.26 -5.87
N TYR A 480 18.04 2.01 -7.01
CA TYR A 480 19.33 2.63 -7.35
C TYR A 480 19.23 4.13 -7.66
N GLY A 481 18.02 4.62 -7.97
CA GLY A 481 17.75 6.06 -8.08
C GLY A 481 17.36 6.66 -6.72
N PHE A 482 16.52 5.97 -5.96
CA PHE A 482 15.99 6.48 -4.69
C PHE A 482 17.02 6.53 -3.57
N LEU A 483 17.96 5.58 -3.50
CA LEU A 483 18.98 5.57 -2.44
C LEU A 483 19.80 6.88 -2.37
N PRO A 484 20.43 7.36 -3.45
CA PRO A 484 21.19 8.62 -3.42
C PRO A 484 20.26 9.83 -3.23
N VAL A 485 19.03 9.79 -3.74
CA VAL A 485 18.05 10.86 -3.53
C VAL A 485 17.69 11.01 -2.05
N PHE A 486 17.44 9.90 -1.34
CA PHE A 486 17.18 9.96 0.11
C PHE A 486 18.42 10.33 0.90
N GLY A 487 19.60 9.82 0.52
CA GLY A 487 20.88 10.23 1.13
C GLY A 487 21.08 11.74 1.04
N TRP A 488 20.87 12.32 -0.15
CA TRP A 488 20.92 13.76 -0.37
C TRP A 488 19.82 14.51 0.41
N LEU A 489 18.58 14.05 0.33
CA LEU A 489 17.43 14.69 0.98
C LEU A 489 17.63 14.77 2.51
N TYR A 490 18.04 13.68 3.14
CA TYR A 490 18.29 13.67 4.58
C TYR A 490 19.52 14.49 4.97
N GLY A 491 20.52 14.61 4.08
CA GLY A 491 21.63 15.54 4.23
C GLY A 491 21.16 17.00 4.20
N VAL A 492 20.33 17.38 3.23
CA VAL A 492 19.76 18.73 3.09
C VAL A 492 18.84 19.08 4.27
N LEU A 493 18.05 18.11 4.74
CA LEU A 493 17.20 18.27 5.93
C LEU A 493 17.99 18.25 7.23
N ALA A 494 19.33 18.09 7.18
CA ALA A 494 20.22 18.03 8.32
C ALA A 494 19.75 17.05 9.42
N VAL A 495 19.32 15.85 9.01
CA VAL A 495 18.83 14.83 9.95
C VAL A 495 19.93 14.52 10.99
N PRO A 496 19.69 14.76 12.29
CA PRO A 496 20.69 14.53 13.32
C PRO A 496 21.14 13.08 13.34
N HIS A 497 22.44 12.85 13.46
CA HIS A 497 23.04 11.50 13.51
C HIS A 497 22.70 10.61 12.30
N LEU A 498 22.62 11.18 11.09
CA LEU A 498 22.33 10.43 9.85
C LEU A 498 23.17 9.15 9.69
N GLN A 499 24.45 9.19 10.09
CA GLN A 499 25.35 8.04 10.05
C GLN A 499 24.83 6.84 10.84
N HIS A 500 24.23 7.07 12.01
CA HIS A 500 23.62 6.00 12.81
C HIS A 500 22.48 5.31 12.05
N TYR A 501 21.64 6.09 11.35
CA TYR A 501 20.55 5.53 10.54
C TYR A 501 21.03 4.78 9.29
N ILE A 502 22.20 5.14 8.76
CA ILE A 502 22.87 4.38 7.71
C ILE A 502 23.32 3.03 8.27
N GLU A 503 23.96 3.00 9.44
CA GLU A 503 24.48 1.78 10.10
C GLU A 503 23.40 0.76 10.43
N ILE A 504 22.21 1.22 10.85
CA ILE A 504 21.05 0.33 11.09
C ILE A 504 20.21 0.07 9.83
N ALA A 505 20.74 0.39 8.64
CA ALA A 505 20.14 0.15 7.33
C ALA A 505 18.76 0.80 7.11
N SER A 506 18.44 1.91 7.79
CA SER A 506 17.13 2.55 7.61
C SER A 506 16.98 3.18 6.22
N LEU A 507 18.04 3.76 5.65
CA LEU A 507 18.01 4.28 4.28
C LEU A 507 17.74 3.18 3.26
N TYR A 508 18.33 2.00 3.46
CA TYR A 508 18.06 0.82 2.62
C TYR A 508 16.57 0.48 2.61
N ARG A 509 15.97 0.36 3.80
CA ARG A 509 14.55 -0.01 3.96
C ARG A 509 13.61 1.00 3.30
N VAL A 510 13.89 2.30 3.44
CA VAL A 510 13.13 3.35 2.75
C VAL A 510 13.28 3.26 1.24
N ALA A 511 14.52 3.25 0.73
CA ALA A 511 14.79 3.29 -0.71
C ALA A 511 14.25 2.06 -1.45
N LEU A 512 14.31 0.89 -0.83
CA LEU A 512 13.87 -0.35 -1.44
C LEU A 512 12.34 -0.47 -1.52
N THR A 513 11.63 0.04 -0.51
CA THR A 513 10.16 -0.10 -0.44
C THR A 513 9.44 1.02 -1.19
N VAL A 514 10.03 2.21 -1.28
CA VAL A 514 9.40 3.36 -1.95
C VAL A 514 9.10 3.10 -3.42
N GLY A 515 9.90 2.26 -4.09
CA GLY A 515 9.74 1.93 -5.50
C GLY A 515 8.38 1.31 -5.78
N LEU A 516 7.98 0.32 -4.98
CA LEU A 516 6.68 -0.34 -5.12
C LEU A 516 5.54 0.58 -4.66
N ILE A 517 5.74 1.31 -3.54
CA ILE A 517 4.74 2.25 -3.01
C ILE A 517 4.36 3.30 -4.06
N THR A 518 5.36 3.95 -4.65
CA THR A 518 5.14 4.98 -5.68
C THR A 518 4.54 4.39 -6.94
N SER A 519 4.97 3.20 -7.35
CA SER A 519 4.44 2.48 -8.51
C SER A 519 2.95 2.17 -8.38
N VAL A 520 2.53 1.58 -7.25
CA VAL A 520 1.12 1.27 -7.00
C VAL A 520 0.30 2.55 -6.85
N LEU A 521 0.84 3.59 -6.20
CA LEU A 521 0.16 4.88 -6.06
C LEU A 521 -0.08 5.54 -7.42
N ILE A 522 0.94 5.68 -8.26
CA ILE A 522 0.85 6.30 -9.59
C ILE A 522 -0.14 5.53 -10.46
N ALA A 523 -0.06 4.19 -10.47
CA ALA A 523 -0.98 3.36 -11.23
C ALA A 523 -2.42 3.43 -10.70
N SER A 524 -2.60 3.59 -9.38
CA SER A 524 -3.92 3.83 -8.77
C SER A 524 -4.49 5.20 -9.15
N VAL A 525 -3.67 6.25 -9.19
CA VAL A 525 -4.08 7.58 -9.69
C VAL A 525 -4.45 7.51 -11.17
N TYR A 526 -3.71 6.74 -11.97
CA TYR A 526 -4.11 6.46 -13.35
C TYR A 526 -5.50 5.78 -13.38
N ALA A 527 -5.74 4.78 -12.55
CA ALA A 527 -7.02 4.08 -12.48
C ALA A 527 -8.18 5.02 -12.12
N VAL A 528 -7.99 6.00 -11.24
CA VAL A 528 -9.02 7.01 -10.91
C VAL A 528 -9.53 7.73 -12.17
N TYR A 529 -8.62 8.18 -13.03
CA TYR A 529 -8.95 8.93 -14.24
C TYR A 529 -9.11 8.07 -15.50
N GLY A 530 -8.74 6.79 -15.41
CA GLY A 530 -8.76 5.84 -16.50
C GLY A 530 -10.16 5.51 -17.00
N SER A 531 -10.22 5.02 -18.23
CA SER A 531 -11.49 4.67 -18.92
C SER A 531 -12.31 3.65 -18.12
N ALA A 532 -11.68 2.77 -17.35
CA ALA A 532 -12.35 1.74 -16.55
C ALA A 532 -13.28 2.34 -15.49
N THR A 533 -12.89 3.47 -14.90
CA THR A 533 -13.74 4.24 -13.98
C THR A 533 -14.82 5.00 -14.72
N GLN A 534 -14.49 5.59 -15.88
CA GLN A 534 -15.44 6.44 -16.62
C GLN A 534 -16.60 5.65 -17.23
N GLU A 535 -16.40 4.37 -17.53
CA GLU A 535 -17.43 3.46 -18.03
C GLU A 535 -18.52 3.10 -17.01
N LYS A 536 -18.40 3.51 -15.75
CA LYS A 536 -19.34 3.12 -14.69
C LYS A 536 -20.24 4.26 -14.22
N PHE A 537 -21.50 3.94 -13.96
CA PHE A 537 -22.45 4.83 -13.29
C PHE A 537 -22.17 4.84 -11.80
N ALA A 538 -21.37 5.81 -11.35
CA ALA A 538 -21.41 6.27 -9.98
C ALA A 538 -22.69 7.09 -9.76
N ARG A 539 -23.60 6.57 -8.93
CA ARG A 539 -24.75 7.30 -8.38
C ARG A 539 -24.45 7.80 -6.99
#